data_AF-A0A933TP14-F1
#
_entry.id   AF-A0A933TP14-F1
#
_cell.length_a   1.000
_cell.length_b   1.000
_cell.length_c   1.000
_cell.angle_alpha   90.00
_cell.angle_beta   90.00
_cell.angle_gamma   90.00
#
_symmetry.space_group_name_H-M   'P 1'
#
loop_
_entity.id
_entity.type
_entity.pdbx_description
1 polymer ?
#
loop_
_entity_poly.entity_id
_entity_poly.type
_entity_poly.pdbx_seq_one_letter_code
_entity_poly.pdbx_strand_id
1 'polypeptide(L)'
;MIELLTPPVTSPEPIAEPASSGPGIGSLAELIDVLTARLSRLDAAHDHRAAFCRAYATYVDGLRSLIDRDGVGASAGWIEQIELDVARGYLRALDAWDRHDMAGTPAPWRAAFLKSKHAGLSVCDDLRLSICAHIAYELPLAIARADLSPRQRSMHADAYRTVTALLSRSGGAFCGAALRTYAAAPSIVRALRRGDGTMSVEWIEAMRRRAWCEALSLYDAHRDVERSAAFGHIETAALKSIANAQPSHGWRASLTSGWRFPG
;
A
#
# COMPACT_ATOMS: atom_id res chain seq x y z
N MET A 1 21.32 -6.36 -52.65
CA MET A 1 22.00 -6.12 -51.37
C MET A 1 21.30 -4.93 -50.74
N ILE A 2 20.29 -5.17 -49.90
CA ILE A 2 19.43 -4.15 -49.31
C ILE A 2 19.92 -3.93 -47.87
N GLU A 3 20.47 -2.74 -47.61
CA GLU A 3 20.84 -2.29 -46.27
C GLU A 3 19.56 -2.02 -45.46
N LEU A 4 19.31 -2.85 -44.45
CA LEU A 4 18.25 -2.64 -43.46
C LEU A 4 18.71 -1.55 -42.49
N LEU A 5 18.21 -0.33 -42.71
CA LEU A 5 18.23 0.76 -41.74
C LEU A 5 17.53 0.30 -40.44
N THR A 6 18.33 0.02 -39.42
CA THR A 6 17.84 -0.13 -38.05
C THR A 6 17.55 1.26 -37.50
N PRO A 7 16.34 1.54 -36.97
CA PRO A 7 16.08 2.83 -36.33
C PRO A 7 16.94 2.96 -35.06
N PRO A 8 17.37 4.18 -34.70
CA PRO A 8 18.14 4.38 -33.48
C PRO A 8 17.31 3.96 -32.26
N VAL A 9 17.88 3.09 -31.45
CA VAL A 9 17.36 2.75 -30.11
C VAL A 9 17.42 4.04 -29.30
N THR A 10 16.27 4.70 -29.14
CA THR A 10 16.11 5.79 -28.19
C THR A 10 16.22 5.17 -26.81
N SER A 11 17.23 5.58 -26.03
CA SER A 11 17.32 5.24 -24.63
C SER A 11 16.00 5.61 -23.93
N PRO A 12 15.39 4.73 -23.12
CA PRO A 12 14.22 5.10 -22.36
C PRO A 12 14.55 6.31 -21.48
N GLU A 13 13.68 7.32 -21.53
CA GLU A 13 13.75 8.50 -20.68
C GLU A 13 13.85 8.04 -19.21
N PRO A 14 14.77 8.61 -18.39
CA PRO A 14 14.91 8.21 -17.01
C PRO A 14 13.56 8.39 -16.30
N ILE A 15 13.04 7.31 -15.72
CA ILE A 15 11.83 7.36 -14.89
C ILE A 15 12.13 8.32 -13.75
N ALA A 16 11.62 9.54 -13.84
CA ALA A 16 11.80 10.55 -12.82
C ALA A 16 11.24 10.02 -11.50
N GLU A 17 12.10 9.90 -10.48
CA GLU A 17 11.63 9.71 -9.12
C GLU A 17 10.65 10.86 -8.79
N PRO A 18 9.45 10.58 -8.28
CA PRO A 18 8.46 11.63 -8.04
C PRO A 18 9.03 12.67 -7.07
N ALA A 19 8.98 13.94 -7.49
CA ALA A 19 9.49 15.08 -6.75
C ALA A 19 8.95 15.12 -5.30
N SER A 20 9.80 15.54 -4.37
CA SER A 20 9.67 15.50 -2.90
C SER A 20 8.56 16.38 -2.30
N SER A 21 7.64 16.94 -3.08
CA SER A 21 6.58 17.82 -2.60
C SER A 21 5.36 17.03 -2.07
N GLY A 22 5.58 16.21 -1.05
CA GLY A 22 4.50 15.68 -0.22
C GLY A 22 4.16 16.65 0.93
N PRO A 23 3.03 16.45 1.63
CA PRO A 23 2.79 17.15 2.89
C PRO A 23 4.00 16.98 3.82
N GLY A 24 4.41 18.06 4.49
CA GLY A 24 5.50 18.04 5.45
C GLY A 24 5.10 17.18 6.65
N ILE A 25 5.44 15.90 6.59
CA ILE A 25 5.23 14.93 7.68
C ILE A 25 6.60 14.58 8.21
N GLY A 26 6.92 15.03 9.42
CA GLY A 26 8.18 14.83 10.11
C GLY A 26 8.13 13.77 11.22
N SER A 27 6.94 13.36 11.66
CA SER A 27 6.76 12.36 12.73
C SER A 27 5.52 11.49 12.53
N LEU A 28 5.45 10.35 13.24
CA LEU A 28 4.24 9.51 13.24
C LEU A 28 3.00 10.22 13.79
N ALA A 29 3.17 11.16 14.73
CA ALA A 29 2.05 11.95 15.26
C ALA A 29 1.45 12.86 14.19
N GLU A 30 2.29 13.61 13.47
CA GLU A 30 1.85 14.44 12.34
C GLU A 30 1.23 13.60 11.21
N LEU A 31 1.76 12.39 10.98
CA LEU A 31 1.18 11.45 10.02
C LEU A 31 -0.24 11.06 10.43
N ILE A 32 -0.48 10.75 11.71
CA ILE A 32 -1.82 10.42 12.22
C ILE A 32 -2.77 11.60 12.02
N ASP A 33 -2.34 12.83 12.27
CA ASP A 33 -3.16 14.03 12.05
C ASP A 33 -3.54 14.19 10.56
N VAL A 34 -2.57 14.02 9.66
CA VAL A 34 -2.80 14.08 8.20
C VAL A 34 -3.76 12.99 7.75
N LEU A 35 -3.57 11.74 8.21
CA LEU A 35 -4.45 10.62 7.87
C LEU A 35 -5.85 10.80 8.44
N THR A 36 -5.98 11.37 9.64
CA THR A 36 -7.28 11.66 10.27
C THR A 36 -8.05 12.72 9.50
N ALA A 37 -7.40 13.83 9.15
CA ALA A 37 -8.01 14.88 8.33
C ALA A 37 -8.40 14.37 6.93
N ARG A 38 -7.59 13.49 6.34
CA ARG A 38 -7.91 12.83 5.06
C ARG A 38 -9.12 11.91 5.21
N LEU A 39 -9.14 11.08 6.25
CA LEU A 39 -10.21 10.15 6.54
C LEU A 39 -11.54 10.88 6.71
N SER A 40 -11.59 11.98 7.47
CA SER A 40 -12.81 12.77 7.64
C SER A 40 -13.40 13.27 6.31
N ARG A 41 -12.55 13.67 5.37
CA ARG A 41 -13.00 14.10 4.02
C ARG A 41 -13.50 12.93 3.19
N LEU A 42 -12.81 11.79 3.23
CA LEU A 42 -13.22 10.59 2.50
C LEU A 42 -14.54 10.02 3.05
N ASP A 43 -14.71 9.98 4.37
CA ASP A 43 -15.96 9.57 5.02
C ASP A 43 -17.12 10.48 4.62
N ALA A 44 -16.93 11.81 4.66
CA ALA A 44 -17.96 12.78 4.28
C ALA A 44 -18.39 12.66 2.80
N ALA A 45 -17.48 12.19 1.94
CA ALA A 45 -17.75 11.92 0.53
C ALA A 45 -18.26 10.49 0.26
N HIS A 46 -18.41 9.65 1.30
CA HIS A 46 -18.69 8.21 1.16
C HIS A 46 -17.72 7.50 0.21
N ASP A 47 -16.45 7.91 0.22
CA ASP A 47 -15.43 7.41 -0.68
C ASP A 47 -14.87 6.08 -0.18
N HIS A 48 -14.85 5.07 -1.06
CA HIS A 48 -14.39 3.71 -0.74
C HIS A 48 -12.96 3.68 -0.16
N ARG A 49 -12.10 4.64 -0.58
CA ARG A 49 -10.71 4.78 -0.11
C ARG A 49 -10.60 5.09 1.38
N ALA A 50 -11.69 5.51 2.03
CA ALA A 50 -11.77 5.67 3.48
C ALA A 50 -11.41 4.39 4.23
N ALA A 51 -11.73 3.21 3.66
CA ALA A 51 -11.45 1.92 4.30
C ALA A 51 -9.94 1.71 4.51
N PHE A 52 -9.13 1.91 3.48
CA PHE A 52 -7.67 1.82 3.58
C PHE A 52 -7.09 2.93 4.44
N CYS A 53 -7.51 4.19 4.26
CA CYS A 53 -7.01 5.31 5.06
C CYS A 53 -7.22 5.08 6.57
N ARG A 54 -8.38 4.53 6.96
CA ARG A 54 -8.68 4.18 8.36
C ARG A 54 -7.82 3.04 8.88
N ALA A 55 -7.72 1.95 8.10
CA ALA A 55 -6.88 0.81 8.45
C ALA A 55 -5.42 1.24 8.64
N TYR A 56 -4.96 2.13 7.77
CA TYR A 56 -3.60 2.66 7.82
C TYR A 56 -3.37 3.56 9.03
N ALA A 57 -4.26 4.53 9.30
CA ALA A 57 -4.18 5.37 10.50
C ALA A 57 -4.16 4.55 11.80
N THR A 58 -4.97 3.48 11.86
CA THR A 58 -5.00 2.55 13.00
C THR A 58 -3.65 1.84 13.19
N TYR A 59 -3.03 1.41 12.09
CA TYR A 59 -1.72 0.78 12.13
C TYR A 59 -0.62 1.75 12.55
N VAL A 60 -0.61 2.97 12.01
CA VAL A 60 0.36 4.00 12.37
C VAL A 60 0.25 4.38 13.86
N ASP A 61 -0.96 4.50 14.40
CA ASP A 61 -1.15 4.76 15.84
C ASP A 61 -0.67 3.59 16.72
N GLY A 62 -0.92 2.34 16.28
CA GLY A 62 -0.38 1.14 16.91
C GLY A 62 1.15 1.08 16.87
N LEU A 63 1.75 1.52 15.77
CA LEU A 63 3.20 1.60 15.58
C LEU A 63 3.83 2.66 16.48
N ARG A 64 3.24 3.86 16.52
CA ARG A 64 3.64 4.94 17.44
C ARG A 64 3.60 4.46 18.88
N SER A 65 2.47 3.88 19.31
CA SER A 65 2.31 3.32 20.65
C SER A 65 3.34 2.22 20.98
N LEU A 66 3.81 1.49 19.98
CA LEU A 66 4.84 0.46 20.17
C LEU A 66 6.23 1.08 20.33
N ILE A 67 6.54 2.11 19.54
CA ILE A 67 7.78 2.89 19.62
C ILE A 67 7.88 3.60 20.97
N ASP A 68 6.81 4.28 21.41
CA ASP A 68 6.78 5.07 22.65
C ASP A 68 6.93 4.22 23.92
N ARG A 69 6.58 2.93 23.89
CA ARG A 69 6.59 2.02 25.06
C ARG A 69 7.94 1.30 25.25
N ASP A 70 9.04 1.85 24.75
CA ASP A 70 10.40 1.30 24.79
C ASP A 70 10.61 -0.06 24.06
N GLY A 71 9.58 -0.58 23.38
CA GLY A 71 9.57 -1.96 22.87
C GLY A 71 10.40 -2.22 21.61
N VAL A 72 11.10 -1.21 21.09
CA VAL A 72 11.71 -1.26 19.74
C VAL A 72 13.20 -0.90 19.71
N GLY A 73 13.73 -0.40 20.83
CA GLY A 73 15.16 -0.14 21.02
C GLY A 73 15.78 0.70 19.89
N ALA A 74 16.96 0.28 19.42
CA ALA A 74 17.74 1.02 18.43
C ALA A 74 17.05 1.18 17.06
N SER A 75 16.05 0.35 16.74
CA SER A 75 15.37 0.36 15.43
C SER A 75 14.21 1.35 15.33
N ALA A 76 13.84 2.02 16.43
CA ALA A 76 12.69 2.94 16.46
C ALA A 76 12.75 4.03 15.37
N GLY A 77 13.86 4.78 15.32
CA GLY A 77 14.02 5.86 14.34
C GLY A 77 14.05 5.37 12.89
N TRP A 78 14.59 4.17 12.65
CA TRP A 78 14.59 3.57 11.31
C TRP A 78 13.19 3.16 10.87
N ILE A 79 12.41 2.56 11.77
CA ILE A 79 11.01 2.20 11.51
C ILE A 79 10.17 3.44 11.21
N GLU A 80 10.29 4.48 12.03
CA GLU A 80 9.60 5.74 11.81
C GLU A 80 9.96 6.34 10.45
N GLN A 81 11.24 6.43 10.12
CA GLN A 81 11.68 6.97 8.83
C GLN A 81 11.07 6.20 7.64
N ILE A 82 11.14 4.87 7.64
CA ILE A 82 10.56 4.05 6.57
C ILE A 82 9.05 4.26 6.47
N GLU A 83 8.35 4.29 7.61
CA GLU A 83 6.90 4.49 7.65
C GLU A 83 6.51 5.85 7.06
N LEU A 84 7.25 6.91 7.40
CA LEU A 84 7.06 8.24 6.84
C LEU A 84 7.29 8.27 5.33
N ASP A 85 8.29 7.58 4.82
CA ASP A 85 8.57 7.52 3.38
C ASP A 85 7.49 6.76 2.60
N VAL A 86 7.00 5.65 3.17
CA VAL A 86 5.86 4.90 2.62
C VAL A 86 4.61 5.77 2.62
N ALA A 87 4.32 6.47 3.72
CA ALA A 87 3.18 7.36 3.86
C ALA A 87 3.19 8.49 2.83
N ARG A 88 4.35 9.13 2.62
CA ARG A 88 4.51 10.19 1.61
C ARG A 88 4.22 9.67 0.21
N GLY A 89 4.63 8.44 -0.10
CA GLY A 89 4.30 7.78 -1.37
C GLY A 89 2.80 7.60 -1.58
N TYR A 90 2.13 6.99 -0.61
CA TYR A 90 0.67 6.84 -0.62
C TYR A 90 -0.06 8.18 -0.76
N LEU A 91 0.31 9.19 0.02
CA LEU A 91 -0.35 10.50 0.00
C LEU A 91 -0.14 11.22 -1.33
N ARG A 92 1.06 11.17 -1.91
CA ARG A 92 1.32 11.70 -3.27
C ARG A 92 0.46 11.00 -4.32
N ALA A 93 0.37 9.68 -4.27
CA ALA A 93 -0.46 8.92 -5.20
C ALA A 93 -1.94 9.26 -5.06
N LEU A 94 -2.43 9.43 -3.82
CA LEU A 94 -3.81 9.82 -3.54
C LEU A 94 -4.10 11.25 -4.04
N ASP A 95 -3.20 12.19 -3.78
CA ASP A 95 -3.35 13.58 -4.20
C ASP A 95 -3.28 13.74 -5.73
N ALA A 96 -2.39 13.00 -6.41
CA ALA A 96 -2.35 12.96 -7.87
C ALA A 96 -3.66 12.39 -8.45
N TRP A 97 -4.16 11.30 -7.87
CA TRP A 97 -5.42 10.70 -8.28
C TRP A 97 -6.62 11.63 -8.10
N ASP A 98 -6.70 12.32 -6.96
CA ASP A 98 -7.75 13.31 -6.66
C ASP A 98 -7.74 14.48 -7.66
N ARG A 99 -6.56 14.87 -8.16
CA ARG A 99 -6.42 15.89 -9.21
C ARG A 99 -6.62 15.36 -10.63
N HIS A 100 -6.97 14.08 -10.79
CA HIS A 100 -7.04 13.39 -12.07
C HIS A 100 -5.72 13.37 -12.86
N ASP A 101 -4.59 13.51 -12.16
CA ASP A 101 -3.25 13.41 -12.73
C ASP A 101 -2.83 11.94 -12.85
N MET A 102 -3.17 11.34 -13.99
CA MET A 102 -2.88 9.93 -14.28
C MET A 102 -1.39 9.66 -14.50
N ALA A 103 -0.60 10.68 -14.85
CA ALA A 103 0.85 10.57 -15.05
C ALA A 103 1.58 10.63 -13.70
N GLY A 104 1.10 11.48 -12.79
CA GLY A 104 1.60 11.58 -11.41
C GLY A 104 1.11 10.48 -10.48
N THR A 105 0.10 9.69 -10.87
CA THR A 105 -0.37 8.53 -10.09
C THR A 105 0.42 7.27 -10.49
N PRO A 106 1.23 6.67 -9.59
CA PRO A 106 1.96 5.45 -9.90
C PRO A 106 1.07 4.32 -10.40
N ALA A 107 1.57 3.51 -11.35
CA ALA A 107 0.76 2.49 -12.01
C ALA A 107 0.08 1.50 -11.05
N PRO A 108 0.72 1.02 -9.97
CA PRO A 108 0.07 0.14 -9.00
C PRO A 108 -1.07 0.84 -8.24
N TRP A 109 -0.88 2.07 -7.77
CA TRP A 109 -1.96 2.83 -7.13
C TRP A 109 -3.11 3.12 -8.07
N ARG A 110 -2.82 3.52 -9.32
CA ARG A 110 -3.82 3.70 -10.37
C ARG A 110 -4.61 2.41 -10.60
N ALA A 111 -3.95 1.27 -10.70
CA ALA A 111 -4.60 -0.02 -10.88
C ALA A 111 -5.50 -0.38 -9.68
N ALA A 112 -5.02 -0.17 -8.45
CA ALA A 112 -5.80 -0.37 -7.24
C ALA A 112 -7.06 0.53 -7.23
N PHE A 113 -6.91 1.85 -7.44
CA PHE A 113 -8.04 2.78 -7.42
C PHE A 113 -9.03 2.51 -8.55
N LEU A 114 -8.57 2.19 -9.77
CA LEU A 114 -9.46 1.82 -10.87
C LEU A 114 -10.23 0.54 -10.57
N LYS A 115 -9.55 -0.52 -10.13
CA LYS A 115 -10.19 -1.81 -9.86
C LYS A 115 -11.20 -1.69 -8.71
N SER A 116 -10.93 -0.82 -7.74
CA SER A 116 -11.81 -0.56 -6.58
C SER A 116 -13.11 0.15 -6.94
N LYS A 117 -13.19 0.82 -8.10
CA LYS A 117 -14.44 1.40 -8.63
C LYS A 117 -15.44 0.35 -9.14
N HIS A 118 -15.05 -0.92 -9.28
CA HIS A 118 -15.98 -1.95 -9.70
C HIS A 118 -17.00 -2.26 -8.61
N ALA A 119 -18.29 -2.07 -8.91
CA ALA A 119 -19.44 -2.19 -8.01
C ALA A 119 -19.69 -3.58 -7.37
N GLY A 120 -18.74 -4.52 -7.50
CA GLY A 120 -18.84 -5.89 -7.01
C GLY A 120 -17.76 -6.32 -6.02
N LEU A 121 -16.87 -5.41 -5.61
CA LEU A 121 -15.84 -5.71 -4.61
C LEU A 121 -16.39 -5.53 -3.20
N SER A 122 -16.02 -6.44 -2.30
CA SER A 122 -16.25 -6.23 -0.88
C SER A 122 -15.27 -5.17 -0.34
N VAL A 123 -15.60 -4.57 0.81
CA VAL A 123 -14.69 -3.66 1.52
C VAL A 123 -13.32 -4.32 1.79
N CYS A 124 -13.31 -5.62 2.10
CA CYS A 124 -12.07 -6.37 2.32
C CYS A 124 -11.26 -6.56 1.04
N ASP A 125 -11.92 -6.76 -0.10
CA ASP A 125 -11.22 -6.88 -1.39
C ASP A 125 -10.65 -5.54 -1.84
N ASP A 126 -11.40 -4.44 -1.69
CA ASP A 126 -10.91 -3.07 -1.93
C ASP A 126 -9.70 -2.74 -1.03
N LEU A 127 -9.81 -3.02 0.27
CA LEU A 127 -8.71 -2.86 1.22
C LEU A 127 -7.47 -3.66 0.79
N ARG A 128 -7.66 -4.92 0.34
CA ARG A 128 -6.57 -5.78 -0.15
C ARG A 128 -5.87 -5.17 -1.36
N LEU A 129 -6.59 -4.54 -2.29
CA LEU A 129 -5.98 -3.86 -3.45
C LEU A 129 -5.07 -2.72 -3.04
N SER A 130 -5.52 -1.90 -2.09
CA SER A 130 -4.73 -0.80 -1.56
C SER A 130 -3.48 -1.29 -0.80
N ILE A 131 -3.61 -2.39 -0.05
CA ILE A 131 -2.47 -3.03 0.63
C ILE A 131 -1.47 -3.63 -0.34
N CYS A 132 -1.94 -4.18 -1.47
CA CYS A 132 -1.06 -4.62 -2.55
C CYS A 132 -0.18 -3.47 -3.06
N ALA A 133 -0.77 -2.31 -3.39
CA ALA A 133 0.02 -1.15 -3.80
C ALA A 133 0.94 -0.65 -2.67
N HIS A 134 0.42 -0.54 -1.44
CA HIS A 134 1.17 -0.01 -0.31
C HIS A 134 2.40 -0.86 0.05
N ILE A 135 2.26 -2.19 0.14
CA ILE A 135 3.36 -3.06 0.56
C ILE A 135 4.24 -3.47 -0.63
N ALA A 136 3.66 -3.79 -1.79
CA ALA A 136 4.46 -4.31 -2.91
C ALA A 136 5.12 -3.22 -3.76
N TYR A 137 4.66 -1.96 -3.67
CA TYR A 137 5.23 -0.83 -4.41
C TYR A 137 5.90 0.20 -3.50
N GLU A 138 5.20 0.76 -2.50
CA GLU A 138 5.78 1.84 -1.68
C GLU A 138 6.88 1.37 -0.73
N LEU A 139 6.65 0.26 -0.01
CA LEU A 139 7.62 -0.27 0.95
C LEU A 139 9.01 -0.57 0.35
N PRO A 140 9.15 -1.29 -0.79
CA PRO A 140 10.48 -1.53 -1.35
C PRO A 140 11.18 -0.25 -1.78
N LEU A 141 10.44 0.74 -2.29
CA LEU A 141 10.99 2.04 -2.66
C LEU A 141 11.45 2.85 -1.44
N ALA A 142 10.68 2.85 -0.35
CA ALA A 142 11.07 3.49 0.90
C ALA A 142 12.33 2.85 1.49
N ILE A 143 12.39 1.51 1.52
CA ILE A 143 13.55 0.78 2.03
C ILE A 143 14.80 1.04 1.18
N ALA A 144 14.67 1.04 -0.15
CA ALA A 144 15.81 1.27 -1.05
C ALA A 144 16.37 2.70 -0.98
N ARG A 145 15.57 3.68 -0.51
CA ARG A 145 16.04 5.05 -0.24
C ARG A 145 16.76 5.18 1.09
N ALA A 146 16.54 4.25 2.03
CA ALA A 146 17.30 4.20 3.27
C ALA A 146 18.72 3.67 3.01
N ASP A 147 19.67 4.07 3.87
CA ASP A 147 20.99 3.43 3.90
C ASP A 147 20.81 1.96 4.29
N LEU A 148 21.30 1.03 3.46
CA LEU A 148 21.29 -0.41 3.71
C LEU A 148 22.70 -0.95 4.01
N SER A 149 23.56 -0.15 4.67
CA SER A 149 24.81 -0.60 5.28
C SER A 149 24.60 -1.80 6.23
N PRO A 150 25.63 -2.61 6.55
CA PRO A 150 25.48 -3.80 7.38
C PRO A 150 24.79 -3.55 8.73
N ARG A 151 25.08 -2.41 9.36
CA ARG A 151 24.39 -1.94 10.58
C ARG A 151 22.89 -1.77 10.32
N GLN A 152 22.53 -1.09 9.25
CA GLN A 152 21.13 -0.84 8.89
C GLN A 152 20.39 -2.11 8.45
N ARG A 153 21.07 -3.08 7.82
CA ARG A 153 20.49 -4.40 7.56
C ARG A 153 20.12 -5.15 8.85
N SER A 154 20.94 -5.04 9.90
CA SER A 154 20.60 -5.54 11.23
C SER A 154 19.39 -4.81 11.82
N MET A 155 19.34 -3.48 11.68
CA MET A 155 18.20 -2.68 12.13
C MET A 155 16.90 -3.06 11.40
N HIS A 156 16.96 -3.34 10.09
CA HIS A 156 15.83 -3.89 9.34
C HIS A 156 15.38 -5.24 9.90
N ALA A 157 16.28 -6.17 10.21
CA ALA A 157 15.90 -7.48 10.75
C ALA A 157 15.13 -7.34 12.07
N ASP A 158 15.55 -6.43 12.94
CA ASP A 158 14.89 -6.12 14.20
C ASP A 158 13.54 -5.43 13.97
N ALA A 159 13.51 -4.42 13.10
CA ALA A 159 12.30 -3.73 12.69
C ALA A 159 11.27 -4.66 12.05
N TYR A 160 11.72 -5.58 11.21
CA TYR A 160 10.88 -6.58 10.57
C TYR A 160 10.17 -7.42 11.62
N ARG A 161 10.90 -7.95 12.62
CA ARG A 161 10.32 -8.76 13.72
C ARG A 161 9.32 -7.95 14.54
N THR A 162 9.66 -6.71 14.91
CA THR A 162 8.79 -5.83 15.68
C THR A 162 7.47 -5.55 14.96
N VAL A 163 7.55 -5.09 13.70
CA VAL A 163 6.35 -4.76 12.91
C VAL A 163 5.52 -6.01 12.63
N THR A 164 6.16 -7.14 12.38
CA THR A 164 5.45 -8.42 12.24
C THR A 164 4.69 -8.77 13.52
N ALA A 165 5.31 -8.67 14.70
CA ALA A 165 4.63 -8.93 15.97
C ALA A 165 3.44 -8.00 16.22
N LEU A 166 3.55 -6.72 15.83
CA LEU A 166 2.43 -5.76 15.85
C LEU A 166 1.28 -6.21 14.93
N LEU A 167 1.61 -6.63 13.71
CA LEU A 167 0.64 -7.10 12.72
C LEU A 167 -0.02 -8.41 13.17
N SER A 168 0.74 -9.35 13.77
CA SER A 168 0.21 -10.60 14.31
C SER A 168 -0.80 -10.34 15.44
N ARG A 169 -0.48 -9.41 16.35
CA ARG A 169 -1.41 -8.96 17.41
C ARG A 169 -2.68 -8.30 16.85
N SER A 170 -2.56 -7.71 15.65
CA SER A 170 -3.63 -6.99 14.96
C SER A 170 -4.34 -7.85 13.90
N GLY A 171 -3.96 -9.13 13.74
CA GLY A 171 -4.22 -10.01 12.58
C GLY A 171 -5.67 -10.39 12.23
N GLY A 172 -6.66 -9.83 12.93
CA GLY A 172 -8.08 -9.84 12.54
C GLY A 172 -8.77 -8.47 12.65
N ALA A 173 -8.05 -7.46 13.14
CA ALA A 173 -8.56 -6.13 13.43
C ALA A 173 -8.58 -5.20 12.21
N PHE A 174 -7.77 -5.44 11.17
CA PHE A 174 -7.73 -4.60 9.97
C PHE A 174 -9.07 -4.58 9.21
N CYS A 175 -9.55 -5.75 8.81
CA CYS A 175 -10.89 -5.88 8.23
C CYS A 175 -11.94 -5.52 9.28
N GLY A 176 -11.83 -6.02 10.51
CA GLY A 176 -12.79 -5.73 11.57
C GLY A 176 -13.01 -4.23 11.85
N ALA A 177 -11.95 -3.40 11.85
CA ALA A 177 -12.04 -1.97 12.10
C ALA A 177 -12.69 -1.21 10.94
N ALA A 178 -12.34 -1.56 9.70
CA ALA A 178 -13.03 -1.02 8.51
C ALA A 178 -14.51 -1.42 8.50
N LEU A 179 -14.82 -2.69 8.77
CA LEU A 179 -16.18 -3.24 8.74
C LEU A 179 -17.08 -2.73 9.88
N ARG A 180 -16.53 -2.49 11.08
CA ARG A 180 -17.30 -1.96 12.24
C ARG A 180 -17.91 -0.58 11.98
N THR A 181 -17.34 0.21 11.08
CA THR A 181 -17.82 1.57 10.78
C THR A 181 -18.93 1.58 9.72
N TYR A 182 -18.94 0.61 8.79
CA TYR A 182 -20.03 0.42 7.83
C TYR A 182 -21.24 -0.35 8.40
N ALA A 183 -21.21 -0.66 9.71
CA ALA A 183 -22.18 -1.53 10.39
C ALA A 183 -23.53 -0.87 10.73
N ALA A 184 -23.83 0.33 10.25
CA ALA A 184 -25.13 0.98 10.50
C ALA A 184 -26.31 0.30 9.78
N ALA A 185 -26.07 -0.59 8.80
CA ALA A 185 -27.11 -1.36 8.11
C ALA A 185 -26.92 -2.89 8.29
N PRO A 186 -27.89 -3.60 8.92
CA PRO A 186 -27.81 -5.06 9.13
C PRO A 186 -27.65 -5.90 7.85
N SER A 187 -28.08 -5.39 6.69
CA SER A 187 -27.90 -6.02 5.39
C SER A 187 -26.45 -5.94 4.88
N ILE A 188 -25.75 -4.83 5.17
CA ILE A 188 -24.33 -4.61 4.86
C ILE A 188 -23.48 -5.54 5.72
N VAL A 189 -23.74 -5.62 7.03
CA VAL A 189 -23.07 -6.59 7.94
C VAL A 189 -23.22 -8.04 7.46
N ARG A 190 -24.36 -8.41 6.88
CA ARG A 190 -24.63 -9.76 6.38
C ARG A 190 -23.95 -10.05 5.03
N ALA A 191 -23.74 -9.05 4.17
CA ALA A 191 -22.93 -9.19 2.96
C ALA A 191 -21.43 -9.25 3.31
N LEU A 192 -21.00 -8.44 4.28
CA LEU A 192 -19.62 -8.34 4.75
C LEU A 192 -19.15 -9.58 5.54
N ARG A 193 -20.04 -10.26 6.27
CA ARG A 193 -19.74 -11.55 6.96
C ARG A 193 -19.67 -12.76 6.02
N ARG A 194 -20.15 -12.65 4.78
CA ARG A 194 -20.18 -13.77 3.82
C ARG A 194 -18.94 -13.85 2.93
N GLY A 195 -18.12 -12.79 2.88
CA GLY A 195 -16.79 -12.87 2.30
C GLY A 195 -15.81 -13.39 3.34
N ASP A 196 -15.18 -14.54 3.09
CA ASP A 196 -14.03 -15.05 3.85
C ASP A 196 -12.79 -14.17 3.59
N GLY A 197 -12.90 -12.89 3.98
CA GLY A 197 -11.98 -11.82 3.63
C GLY A 197 -10.87 -11.60 4.67
N THR A 198 -10.55 -12.59 5.50
CA THR A 198 -9.39 -12.46 6.40
C THR A 198 -8.11 -12.42 5.61
N MET A 199 -7.46 -11.25 5.60
CA MET A 199 -6.06 -11.16 5.21
C MET A 199 -5.23 -11.84 6.30
N SER A 200 -4.61 -12.97 5.96
CA SER A 200 -3.77 -13.68 6.91
C SER A 200 -2.48 -12.88 7.18
N VAL A 201 -1.95 -13.00 8.39
CA VAL A 201 -0.69 -12.34 8.77
C VAL A 201 0.46 -12.87 7.93
N GLU A 202 0.44 -14.16 7.60
CA GLU A 202 1.42 -14.84 6.75
C GLU A 202 1.46 -14.26 5.33
N TRP A 203 0.30 -13.85 4.79
CA TRP A 203 0.24 -13.18 3.49
C TRP A 203 0.93 -11.81 3.53
N ILE A 204 0.66 -11.00 4.57
CA ILE A 204 1.31 -9.70 4.76
C ILE A 204 2.82 -9.88 4.96
N GLU A 205 3.25 -10.85 5.77
CA GLU A 205 4.65 -11.18 5.97
C GLU A 205 5.35 -11.61 4.67
N ALA A 206 4.71 -12.46 3.85
CA ALA A 206 5.23 -12.86 2.56
C ALA A 206 5.46 -11.66 1.64
N MET A 207 4.51 -10.72 1.60
CA MET A 207 4.67 -9.47 0.85
C MET A 207 5.81 -8.61 1.38
N ARG A 208 5.93 -8.44 2.70
CA ARG A 208 7.02 -7.66 3.32
C ARG A 208 8.40 -8.28 3.05
N ARG A 209 8.52 -9.61 3.09
CA ARG A 209 9.77 -10.30 2.70
C ARG A 209 10.11 -10.06 1.24
N ARG A 210 9.12 -10.11 0.33
CA ARG A 210 9.34 -9.80 -1.08
C ARG A 210 9.79 -8.35 -1.24
N ALA A 211 9.11 -7.40 -0.61
CA ALA A 211 9.48 -5.99 -0.63
C ALA A 211 10.94 -5.76 -0.18
N TRP A 212 11.39 -6.45 0.87
CA TRP A 212 12.80 -6.39 1.29
C TRP A 212 13.76 -6.88 0.20
N CYS A 213 13.48 -8.02 -0.44
CA CYS A 213 14.34 -8.53 -1.53
C CYS A 213 14.39 -7.59 -2.74
N GLU A 214 13.26 -6.99 -3.08
CA GLU A 214 13.20 -6.00 -4.17
C GLU A 214 13.96 -4.72 -3.81
N ALA A 215 13.85 -4.27 -2.56
CA ALA A 215 14.59 -3.10 -2.07
C ALA A 215 16.11 -3.32 -2.14
N LEU A 216 16.59 -4.51 -1.73
CA LEU A 216 18.00 -4.87 -1.87
C LEU A 216 18.44 -4.87 -3.33
N SER A 217 17.61 -5.41 -4.22
CA SER A 217 17.90 -5.44 -5.66
C SER A 217 17.98 -4.03 -6.26
N LEU A 218 17.12 -3.12 -5.83
CA LEU A 218 17.15 -1.72 -6.24
C LEU A 218 18.32 -0.94 -5.62
N TYR A 219 18.68 -1.24 -4.38
CA TYR A 219 19.80 -0.62 -3.67
C TYR A 219 21.16 -1.03 -4.25
N ASP A 220 21.34 -2.31 -4.55
CA ASP A 220 22.58 -2.86 -5.12
C ASP A 220 22.73 -2.54 -6.63
N ALA A 221 21.69 -2.01 -7.28
CA ALA A 221 21.74 -1.57 -8.66
C ALA A 221 22.48 -0.23 -8.79
N HIS A 222 23.67 -0.27 -9.41
CA HIS A 222 24.57 0.88 -9.53
C HIS A 222 24.53 1.58 -10.89
N ARG A 223 24.05 0.89 -11.94
CA ARG A 223 23.89 1.47 -13.28
C ARG A 223 22.44 1.86 -13.53
N ASP A 224 22.21 2.91 -14.31
CA ASP A 224 20.86 3.40 -14.63
C ASP A 224 19.96 2.33 -15.25
N VAL A 225 20.51 1.47 -16.11
CA VAL A 225 19.79 0.33 -16.71
C VAL A 225 19.39 -0.70 -15.65
N GLU A 226 20.28 -1.01 -14.72
CA GLU A 226 20.01 -1.96 -13.62
C GLU A 226 18.96 -1.40 -12.65
N ARG A 227 19.06 -0.11 -12.33
CA ARG A 227 18.08 0.60 -11.48
C ARG A 227 16.71 0.64 -12.14
N SER A 228 16.66 0.97 -13.44
CA SER A 228 15.42 0.98 -14.22
C SER A 228 14.77 -0.41 -14.28
N ALA A 229 15.57 -1.46 -14.46
CA ALA A 229 15.08 -2.84 -14.45
C ALA A 229 14.55 -3.26 -13.06
N ALA A 230 15.27 -2.94 -11.98
CA ALA A 230 14.84 -3.23 -10.62
C ALA A 230 13.55 -2.48 -10.25
N PHE A 231 13.44 -1.20 -10.62
CA PHE A 231 12.22 -0.43 -10.46
C PHE A 231 11.05 -1.04 -11.25
N GLY A 232 11.28 -1.40 -12.52
CA GLY A 232 10.28 -2.06 -13.36
C GLY A 232 9.80 -3.40 -12.80
N HIS A 233 10.69 -4.16 -12.14
CA HIS A 233 10.33 -5.39 -11.44
C HIS A 233 9.43 -5.13 -10.23
N ILE A 234 9.73 -4.11 -9.41
CA ILE A 234 8.86 -3.68 -8.29
C ILE A 234 7.47 -3.33 -8.81
N GLU A 235 7.39 -2.48 -9.83
CA GLU A 235 6.11 -2.06 -10.39
C GLU A 235 5.31 -3.25 -10.95
N THR A 236 5.97 -4.12 -11.72
CA THR A 236 5.36 -5.32 -12.29
C THR A 236 4.88 -6.30 -11.20
N ALA A 237 5.66 -6.49 -10.15
CA ALA A 237 5.29 -7.36 -9.03
C ALA A 237 4.05 -6.82 -8.29
N ALA A 238 4.00 -5.51 -8.05
CA ALA A 238 2.85 -4.86 -7.43
C ALA A 238 1.59 -4.97 -8.30
N LEU A 239 1.70 -4.72 -9.62
CA LEU A 239 0.61 -4.89 -10.57
C LEU A 239 0.11 -6.35 -10.60
N LYS A 240 1.01 -7.34 -10.57
CA LYS A 240 0.64 -8.76 -10.48
C LYS A 240 -0.11 -9.06 -9.19
N SER A 241 0.33 -8.53 -8.04
CA SER A 241 -0.38 -8.68 -6.76
C SER A 241 -1.79 -8.07 -6.80
N ILE A 242 -1.96 -6.92 -7.44
CA ILE A 242 -3.26 -6.25 -7.62
C ILE A 242 -4.16 -7.05 -8.58
N ALA A 243 -3.60 -7.55 -9.69
CA ALA A 243 -4.34 -8.37 -10.65
C ALA A 243 -4.80 -9.70 -10.01
N ASN A 244 -3.89 -10.36 -9.27
CA ASN A 244 -4.10 -11.65 -8.62
C ASN A 244 -4.88 -11.56 -7.30
N ALA A 245 -5.11 -10.36 -6.76
CA ALA A 245 -6.12 -10.14 -5.74
C ALA A 245 -7.50 -10.44 -6.35
N GLN A 246 -7.82 -11.73 -6.42
CA GLN A 246 -9.12 -12.26 -6.78
C GLN A 246 -10.07 -11.96 -5.62
N PRO A 247 -11.33 -11.56 -5.89
CA PRO A 247 -12.36 -11.56 -4.86
C PRO A 247 -12.41 -12.96 -4.25
N SER A 248 -12.44 -13.06 -2.92
CA SER A 248 -12.59 -14.37 -2.28
C SER A 248 -13.85 -15.06 -2.82
N HIS A 249 -13.69 -16.18 -3.54
CA HIS A 249 -14.72 -17.11 -4.04
C HIS A 249 -16.10 -16.52 -4.43
N GLY A 250 -16.33 -16.42 -5.75
CA GLY A 250 -17.62 -16.33 -6.46
C GLY A 250 -18.91 -16.08 -5.65
N TRP A 251 -19.20 -14.83 -5.28
CA TRP A 251 -20.53 -14.44 -4.77
C TRP A 251 -21.61 -14.33 -5.87
N ARG A 252 -21.20 -14.35 -7.15
CA ARG A 252 -22.09 -14.17 -8.32
C ARG A 252 -23.16 -15.26 -8.50
N ALA A 253 -23.11 -16.38 -7.76
CA ALA A 253 -24.18 -17.38 -7.79
C ALA A 253 -25.40 -17.01 -6.90
N SER A 254 -25.35 -15.91 -6.13
CA SER A 254 -26.39 -15.63 -5.11
C SER A 254 -27.08 -14.26 -5.20
N LEU A 255 -26.81 -13.44 -6.23
CA LEU A 255 -27.38 -12.09 -6.34
C LEU A 255 -28.15 -11.83 -7.64
N THR A 256 -28.98 -12.80 -8.05
CA THR A 256 -30.04 -12.55 -9.05
C THR A 256 -31.23 -11.75 -8.49
N SER A 257 -31.21 -11.29 -7.24
CA SER A 257 -32.26 -10.42 -6.72
C SER A 257 -31.76 -9.38 -5.71
N GLY A 258 -31.66 -8.13 -6.16
CA GLY A 258 -32.04 -7.01 -5.29
C GLY A 258 -31.02 -5.92 -4.95
N TRP A 259 -29.94 -5.71 -5.71
CA TRP A 259 -29.13 -4.49 -5.52
C TRP A 259 -29.59 -3.35 -6.45
N ARG A 260 -30.11 -2.26 -5.87
CA ARG A 260 -30.27 -0.95 -6.51
C ARG A 260 -29.70 0.12 -5.55
N PHE A 261 -28.96 1.08 -6.10
CA PHE A 261 -28.46 2.26 -5.36
C PHE A 261 -29.65 3.10 -4.85
N PRO A 262 -29.62 3.64 -3.62
CA PRO A 262 -30.45 4.80 -3.28
C PRO A 262 -29.87 6.02 -3.98
N GLY A 263 -30.74 6.79 -4.65
CA GLY A 263 -30.42 8.12 -5.18
C GLY A 263 -30.42 9.20 -4.12
#